data_AF-A0A3D2X2A5-F1
#
_entry.id   AF-A0A3D2X2A5-F1
#
_cell.length_a   1.000
_cell.length_b   1.000
_cell.length_c   1.000
_cell.angle_alpha   90.00
_cell.angle_beta   90.00
_cell.angle_gamma   90.00
#
_symmetry.space_group_name_H-M   'P 1'
#
loop_
_entity.id
_entity.type
_entity.pdbx_description
1 polymer ?
#
loop_
_entity_poly.entity_id
_entity_poly.type
_entity_poly.pdbx_seq_one_letter_code
_entity_poly.pdbx_strand_id
1 'polypeptide(L)' 'MDKFYNATMKMWASAIALRISDEWNGNTNENKEDVFLLKNVLENVLVKNPDECVKLIGTTIIEESYFDKI' A
#
# COMPACT_ATOMS: atom_id res chain seq x y z
N MET A 1 -7.61 -22.19 -6.91
CA MET A 1 -8.05 -20.78 -6.75
C MET A 1 -7.06 -19.96 -5.94
N ASP A 2 -6.30 -20.56 -5.00
CA ASP A 2 -5.48 -19.82 -4.03
C ASP A 2 -4.27 -19.07 -4.60
N LYS A 3 -3.59 -19.59 -5.62
CA LYS A 3 -2.41 -18.92 -6.19
C LYS A 3 -2.76 -17.60 -6.89
N PHE A 4 -3.90 -17.57 -7.60
CA PHE A 4 -4.36 -16.37 -8.29
C PHE A 4 -4.85 -15.32 -7.31
N TYR A 5 -5.62 -15.72 -6.29
CA TYR A 5 -6.06 -14.83 -5.22
C TYR A 5 -4.88 -14.19 -4.48
N ASN A 6 -3.87 -14.99 -4.12
CA ASN A 6 -2.66 -14.48 -3.46
C ASN A 6 -1.84 -13.53 -4.35
N ALA A 7 -1.80 -13.80 -5.67
CA ALA A 7 -1.15 -12.90 -6.62
C ALA A 7 -1.87 -11.55 -6.71
N THR A 8 -3.22 -11.55 -6.78
CA THR A 8 -4.02 -10.31 -6.75
C THR A 8 -3.88 -9.56 -5.43
N MET A 9 -3.85 -10.25 -4.30
CA MET A 9 -3.67 -9.60 -3.00
C MET A 9 -2.30 -8.94 -2.85
N LYS A 10 -1.24 -9.61 -3.33
CA LYS A 10 0.10 -9.03 -3.32
C LYS A 10 0.19 -7.82 -4.26
N MET A 11 -0.43 -7.88 -5.44
CA MET A 11 -0.48 -6.76 -6.37
C MET A 11 -1.22 -5.55 -5.75
N TRP A 12 -2.37 -5.78 -5.14
CA TRP A 12 -3.12 -4.74 -4.43
C TRP A 12 -2.29 -4.13 -3.29
N ALA A 13 -1.73 -4.98 -2.41
CA ALA A 13 -0.92 -4.52 -1.29
C ALA A 13 0.30 -3.71 -1.73
N SER A 14 0.98 -4.14 -2.81
CA SER A 14 2.15 -3.44 -3.34
C SER A 14 1.77 -2.09 -3.94
N ALA A 15 0.62 -1.99 -4.64
CA ALA A 15 0.14 -0.74 -5.21
C ALA A 15 -0.23 0.29 -4.13
N ILE A 16 -0.98 -0.14 -3.10
CA ILE A 16 -1.35 0.72 -1.98
C ILE A 16 -0.12 1.14 -1.17
N ALA A 17 0.76 0.19 -0.84
CA ALA A 17 1.99 0.49 -0.11
C ALA A 17 2.88 1.49 -0.85
N LEU A 18 3.00 1.34 -2.19
CA LEU A 18 3.71 2.29 -3.02
C LEU A 18 3.11 3.69 -2.89
N ARG A 19 1.79 3.82 -3.09
CA ARG A 19 1.11 5.11 -3.08
C ARG A 19 1.23 5.83 -1.74
N ILE A 20 0.97 5.13 -0.62
CA ILE A 20 1.13 5.69 0.73
C ILE A 20 2.58 6.11 0.98
N SER A 21 3.55 5.29 0.59
CA SER A 21 4.97 5.64 0.79
C SER A 21 5.41 6.83 -0.08
N ASP A 22 4.83 6.98 -1.26
CA ASP A 22 5.16 8.04 -2.21
C ASP A 22 4.58 9.39 -1.77
N GLU A 23 3.34 9.39 -1.29
CA GLU A 23 2.64 10.58 -0.78
C GLU A 23 2.99 10.92 0.68
N TRP A 24 3.77 10.08 1.36
CA TRP A 24 4.23 10.38 2.71
C TRP A 24 5.02 11.69 2.70
N ASN A 25 4.62 12.64 3.55
CA ASN A 25 5.27 13.95 3.63
C ASN A 25 6.76 13.88 4.01
N GLY A 26 7.20 12.73 4.53
CA GLY A 26 8.60 12.43 4.77
C GLY A 26 9.36 11.96 3.54
N ASN A 27 8.76 11.71 2.38
CA ASN A 27 9.46 11.26 1.17
C ASN A 27 10.34 12.39 0.58
N THR A 28 11.62 12.39 0.94
CA THR A 28 12.62 13.32 0.42
C THR A 28 13.79 12.57 -0.23
N ASN A 29 14.71 13.31 -0.87
CA ASN A 29 15.85 12.67 -1.51
C ASN A 29 16.83 12.05 -0.51
N GLU A 30 16.84 12.55 0.72
CA GLU A 30 17.78 12.18 1.79
C GLU A 30 17.36 10.92 2.56
N ASN A 31 16.10 10.50 2.48
CA ASN A 31 15.55 9.40 3.29
C ASN A 31 14.88 8.30 2.44
N LYS A 32 15.40 8.07 1.24
CA LYS A 32 14.92 7.02 0.33
C LYS A 32 14.92 5.62 0.95
N GLU A 33 15.86 5.33 1.86
CA GLU A 33 15.89 4.06 2.59
C GLU A 33 14.70 3.90 3.54
N ASP A 34 14.29 4.98 4.22
CA ASP A 34 13.13 4.98 5.10
C ASP A 34 11.83 4.84 4.31
N VAL A 35 11.71 5.51 3.16
CA VAL A 35 10.57 5.37 2.24
C VAL A 35 10.47 3.92 1.73
N PHE A 36 11.60 3.31 1.37
CA PHE A 36 11.65 1.91 0.96
C PHE A 36 11.26 0.96 2.10
N LEU A 37 11.73 1.21 3.32
CA LEU A 37 11.34 0.45 4.50
C LEU A 37 9.83 0.57 4.78
N LEU A 38 9.30 1.79 4.73
CA LEU A 38 7.87 2.07 4.91
C LEU A 38 7.03 1.28 3.91
N LYS A 39 7.36 1.36 2.62
CA LYS A 39 6.69 0.58 1.57
C LYS A 39 6.69 -0.92 1.90
N ASN A 40 7.84 -1.48 2.26
CA ASN A 40 7.97 -2.92 2.55
C ASN A 40 7.16 -3.34 3.78
N VAL A 41 7.14 -2.51 4.83
CA VAL A 41 6.34 -2.78 6.03
C VAL A 41 4.85 -2.74 5.68
N LEU A 42 4.40 -1.73 4.95
CA LEU A 42 3.01 -1.60 4.52
C LEU A 42 2.56 -2.78 3.65
N GLU A 43 3.34 -3.15 2.63
CA GLU A 43 3.01 -4.29 1.76
C GLU A 43 2.81 -5.57 2.59
N ASN A 44 3.70 -5.83 3.55
CA ASN A 44 3.61 -6.99 4.43
C ASN A 44 2.38 -6.97 5.35
N VAL A 45 2.01 -5.80 5.88
CA VAL A 45 0.83 -5.66 6.75
C VAL A 45 -0.46 -5.84 5.95
N LEU A 46 -0.53 -5.21 4.77
CA LEU A 46 -1.67 -5.28 3.86
C LEU A 46 -1.94 -6.72 3.37
N VAL A 47 -0.88 -7.49 3.08
CA VAL A 47 -1.03 -8.91 2.72
C VAL A 47 -1.50 -9.77 3.90
N LYS A 48 -1.04 -9.47 5.12
CA LYS A 48 -1.35 -10.30 6.31
C LYS A 48 -2.77 -10.10 6.83
N ASN A 49 -3.32 -8.89 6.73
CA ASN A 49 -4.63 -8.56 7.31
C ASN A 49 -5.50 -7.75 6.35
N PRO A 50 -5.81 -8.28 5.14
CA PRO A 50 -6.49 -7.50 4.12
C PRO A 50 -7.88 -7.03 4.55
N ASP A 51 -8.66 -7.88 5.22
CA ASP A 51 -10.02 -7.55 5.67
C ASP A 51 -10.04 -6.36 6.64
N GLU A 52 -9.01 -6.24 7.49
CA GLU A 52 -8.87 -5.12 8.41
C GLU A 52 -8.41 -3.87 7.67
N CYS A 53 -7.44 -4.02 6.77
CA CYS A 53 -6.90 -2.90 5.99
C CYS A 53 -7.89 -2.30 5.00
N VAL A 54 -8.87 -3.07 4.50
CA VAL A 54 -9.94 -2.56 3.61
C VAL A 54 -10.76 -1.47 4.31
N LYS A 55 -10.86 -1.49 5.65
CA LYS A 55 -11.55 -0.43 6.41
C LYS A 55 -10.87 0.94 6.31
N LEU A 56 -9.62 0.99 5.85
CA LEU A 56 -8.90 2.24 5.61
C LEU A 56 -9.28 2.87 4.26
N ILE A 57 -9.94 2.14 3.36
CA ILE A 57 -10.43 2.67 2.08
C ILE A 57 -11.53 3.71 2.34
N GLY A 58 -11.45 4.84 1.65
CA GLY A 58 -12.36 5.98 1.84
C GLY A 58 -12.00 6.86 3.04
N THR A 59 -10.86 6.59 3.69
CA THR A 59 -10.28 7.48 4.71
C THR A 59 -9.19 8.35 4.08
N THR A 60 -8.64 9.29 4.85
CA THR A 60 -7.46 10.09 4.45
C THR A 60 -6.16 9.29 4.41
N ILE A 61 -6.20 7.96 4.60
CA ILE A 61 -5.03 7.06 4.56
C ILE A 61 -5.02 6.28 3.23
N ILE A 62 -6.16 5.72 2.83
CA ILE A 62 -6.37 5.12 1.51
C ILE A 62 -7.57 5.84 0.91
N GLU A 63 -7.29 6.90 0.17
CA GLU A 63 -8.34 7.69 -0.47
C GLU A 63 -8.94 6.92 -1.65
N GLU A 64 -10.21 7.16 -1.96
CA GLU A 64 -10.87 6.53 -3.12
C GLU A 64 -10.15 6.86 -4.44
N SER A 65 -9.51 8.03 -4.49
CA SER A 65 -8.69 8.51 -5.61
C SER A 65 -7.52 7.59 -5.95
N TYR A 66 -7.07 6.73 -5.02
CA TYR A 66 -6.01 5.74 -5.29
C TYR A 66 -6.44 4.68 -6.31
N PHE A 67 -7.75 4.51 -6.51
CA PHE A 67 -8.33 3.55 -7.45
C PHE A 67 -8.78 4.20 -8.76
N ASP A 68 -8.64 5.52 -8.90
CA ASP A 68 -8.89 6.20 -10.16
C ASP A 68 -7.85 5.75 -11.19
N LYS A 69 -8.29 5.59 -12.45
CA LYS A 69 -7.42 5.11 -13.53
C LYS A 69 -6.19 6.03 -13.68
N ILE A 70 -5.00 5.41 -13.67
CA ILE A 70 -3.74 6.01 -14.11
C ILE A 70 -3.81 6.28 -15.62
#